data_AF-X0V7H7-F1
#
_entry.id   AF-X0V7H7-F1
#
_cell.length_a   1.000
_cell.length_b   1.000
_cell.length_c   1.000
_cell.angle_alpha   90.00
_cell.angle_beta   90.00
_cell.angle_gamma   90.00
#
_symmetry.space_group_name_H-M   'P 1'
#
loop_
_entity.id
_entity.type
_entity.pdbx_description
1 polymer ?
#
loop_
_entity_poly.entity_id
_entity_poly.type
_entity_poly.pdbx_seq_one_letter_code
_entity_poly.pdbx_strand_id
1 'polypeptide(L)'
;MATRRKAWMIRPAKKPTSSLSDTLKAEVEAKASDLIADVLKPKHIRPPKEDERFNYITDIGTKWYRHYFYFFSTYACPDPNALSPTFESKFARMEYIGDAKFALYFMRHNGKWVGIYDALSVDESMKAIQDDSWFVP
;
A
#
# COMPACT_ATOMS: atom_id res chain seq x y z
N MET A 1 -18.28 -12.73 -1.29
CA MET A 1 -17.01 -13.23 -1.85
C MET A 1 -16.54 -12.23 -2.88
N ALA A 2 -15.50 -11.45 -2.56
CA ALA A 2 -14.91 -10.52 -3.51
C ALA A 2 -14.18 -11.30 -4.62
N THR A 3 -14.58 -11.09 -5.87
CA THR A 3 -14.05 -11.85 -7.01
C THR A 3 -12.85 -11.12 -7.61
N ARG A 4 -11.69 -11.80 -7.64
CA ARG A 4 -10.48 -11.33 -8.34
C ARG A 4 -10.78 -11.11 -9.82
N ARG A 5 -10.52 -9.92 -10.37
CA ARG A 5 -10.83 -9.60 -11.78
C ARG A 5 -9.78 -10.17 -12.74
N LYS A 6 -10.20 -10.45 -13.98
CA LYS A 6 -9.27 -10.68 -15.11
C LYS A 6 -8.66 -9.35 -15.54
N ALA A 7 -7.34 -9.33 -15.74
CA ALA A 7 -6.51 -8.12 -15.91
C ALA A 7 -6.94 -7.15 -17.04
N TRP A 8 -7.78 -7.56 -17.98
CA TRP A 8 -8.27 -6.75 -19.12
C TRP A 8 -9.62 -6.04 -18.88
N MET A 9 -10.24 -6.19 -17.71
CA MET A 9 -11.49 -5.50 -17.32
C MET A 9 -11.26 -4.35 -16.33
N ILE A 10 -10.10 -3.67 -16.43
CA ILE A 10 -9.79 -2.50 -15.59
C ILE A 10 -10.37 -1.26 -16.29
N ARG A 11 -11.61 -0.91 -15.94
CA ARG A 11 -12.13 0.44 -16.18
C ARG A 11 -11.85 1.25 -14.91
N PRO A 12 -11.40 2.52 -14.99
CA PRO A 12 -11.42 3.39 -13.82
C PRO A 12 -12.84 3.38 -13.25
N ALA A 13 -12.97 3.13 -11.96
CA ALA A 13 -14.26 3.17 -11.29
C ALA A 13 -14.91 4.54 -11.56
N LYS A 14 -16.23 4.55 -11.77
CA LYS A 14 -16.99 5.82 -11.83
C LYS A 14 -16.62 6.66 -10.61
N LYS A 15 -16.47 7.98 -10.79
CA LYS A 15 -16.23 8.90 -9.67
C LYS A 15 -17.23 8.59 -8.54
N PRO A 16 -16.75 8.43 -7.30
CA PRO A 16 -17.64 8.13 -6.18
C PRO A 16 -18.71 9.22 -6.08
N THR A 17 -19.95 8.79 -5.87
CA THR A 17 -21.12 9.68 -5.73
C THR A 17 -21.10 10.46 -4.43
N SER A 18 -20.36 9.98 -3.43
CA SER A 18 -20.18 10.63 -2.12
C SER A 18 -18.71 10.95 -1.87
N SER A 19 -18.45 12.04 -1.13
CA SER A 19 -17.11 12.35 -0.64
C SER A 19 -16.70 11.34 0.43
N LEU A 20 -15.41 11.04 0.51
CA LEU A 20 -14.84 10.25 1.60
C LEU A 20 -15.03 11.01 2.93
N SER A 21 -15.72 10.41 3.90
CA SER A 21 -15.97 11.01 5.21
C SER A 21 -14.72 10.96 6.09
N ASP A 22 -14.58 11.91 7.01
CA ASP A 22 -13.42 11.93 7.92
C ASP A 22 -13.43 10.76 8.90
N THR A 23 -14.61 10.27 9.29
CA THR A 23 -14.75 9.04 10.07
C THR A 23 -14.16 7.83 9.34
N LEU A 24 -14.44 7.70 8.04
CA LEU A 24 -13.91 6.58 7.25
C LEU A 24 -12.39 6.71 7.02
N LYS A 25 -11.87 7.93 6.87
CA LYS A 25 -10.41 8.15 6.82
C LYS A 25 -9.75 7.70 8.12
N ALA A 26 -10.29 8.10 9.26
CA ALA A 26 -9.76 7.73 10.57
C ALA A 26 -9.81 6.21 10.78
N GLU A 27 -10.87 5.54 10.33
CA GLU A 27 -10.96 4.08 10.37
C GLU A 27 -9.85 3.40 9.54
N VAL A 28 -9.63 3.88 8.32
CA VAL A 28 -8.57 3.36 7.44
C VAL A 28 -7.19 3.57 8.06
N GLU A 29 -6.92 4.76 8.61
CA GLU A 29 -5.65 5.07 9.26
C GLU A 29 -5.39 4.20 10.49
N ALA A 30 -6.39 4.02 11.36
CA ALA A 30 -6.26 3.20 12.55
C ALA A 30 -5.95 1.74 12.17
N LYS A 31 -6.77 1.14 11.30
CA LYS A 31 -6.58 -0.25 10.87
C LYS A 31 -5.27 -0.47 10.11
N ALA A 32 -4.83 0.51 9.32
CA ALA A 32 -3.55 0.45 8.64
C ALA A 32 -2.37 0.55 9.62
N SER A 33 -2.50 1.38 10.66
CA SER A 33 -1.48 1.53 11.69
C SER A 33 -1.31 0.24 12.49
N ASP A 34 -2.42 -0.40 12.85
CA ASP A 34 -2.43 -1.72 13.52
C ASP A 34 -1.78 -2.79 12.64
N LEU A 35 -2.18 -2.88 11.36
CA LEU A 35 -1.59 -3.81 10.39
C LEU A 35 -0.07 -3.60 10.23
N ILE A 36 0.37 -2.35 10.19
CA ILE A 36 1.79 -2.01 10.07
C ILE A 36 2.57 -2.45 11.30
N ALA A 37 2.08 -2.09 12.49
CA ALA A 37 2.75 -2.36 13.75
C ALA A 37 2.83 -3.86 14.06
N ASP A 38 1.71 -4.58 13.86
CA ASP A 38 1.56 -5.96 14.32
C ASP A 38 2.05 -6.98 13.29
N VAL A 39 2.01 -6.65 11.99
CA VAL A 39 2.27 -7.62 10.93
C VAL A 39 3.37 -7.18 9.97
N LEU A 40 3.27 -6.00 9.36
CA LEU A 40 4.19 -5.63 8.28
C LEU A 40 5.60 -5.33 8.81
N LYS A 41 5.73 -4.51 9.86
CA LYS A 41 7.06 -4.17 10.42
C LYS A 41 7.79 -5.41 10.95
N PRO A 42 7.19 -6.26 11.81
CA PRO A 42 7.87 -7.45 12.34
C PRO A 42 8.29 -8.44 11.24
N LYS A 43 7.53 -8.52 10.14
CA LYS A 43 7.79 -9.46 9.04
C LYS A 43 8.87 -8.97 8.07
N HIS A 44 8.94 -7.66 7.82
CA HIS A 44 9.73 -7.11 6.71
C HIS A 44 10.94 -6.29 7.14
N ILE A 45 10.92 -5.65 8.31
CA ILE A 45 12.05 -4.88 8.81
C ILE A 45 13.02 -5.83 9.50
N ARG A 46 14.24 -5.91 8.96
CA ARG A 46 15.32 -6.74 9.50
C ARG A 46 16.46 -5.84 9.97
N PRO A 47 17.21 -6.24 11.01
CA PRO A 47 18.40 -5.51 11.39
C PRO A 47 19.38 -5.46 10.21
N PRO A 48 20.04 -4.31 9.97
CA PRO A 48 21.02 -4.20 8.92
C PRO A 48 22.20 -5.14 9.21
N LYS A 49 22.77 -5.72 8.16
CA LYS A 49 24.03 -6.46 8.25
C LYS A 49 25.19 -5.46 8.33
N GLU A 50 26.29 -5.87 8.97
CA GLU A 50 27.47 -5.00 9.14
C GLU A 50 28.05 -4.50 7.81
N ASP A 51 28.01 -5.33 6.76
CA ASP A 51 28.46 -4.99 5.40
C ASP A 51 27.30 -4.86 4.40
N GLU A 52 26.15 -4.32 4.83
CA GLU A 52 25.00 -4.18 3.94
C GLU A 52 25.33 -3.20 2.79
N ARG A 53 25.35 -3.73 1.56
CA ARG A 53 25.63 -2.94 0.34
C ARG A 53 24.37 -2.70 -0.49
N PHE A 54 23.30 -3.44 -0.22
CA PHE A 54 22.03 -3.32 -0.94
C PHE A 54 21.02 -2.51 -0.14
N ASN A 55 20.01 -2.00 -0.84
CA ASN A 55 18.94 -1.24 -0.19
C ASN A 55 18.11 -2.16 0.71
N TYR A 56 17.79 -1.69 1.91
CA TYR A 56 16.99 -2.45 2.88
C TYR A 56 15.91 -1.57 3.51
N ILE A 57 14.80 -2.20 3.91
CA ILE A 57 13.65 -1.51 4.50
C ILE A 57 13.99 -1.10 5.93
N THR A 58 13.88 0.19 6.23
CA THR A 58 14.03 0.76 7.57
C THR A 58 12.71 1.08 8.23
N ASP A 59 11.68 1.39 7.44
CA ASP A 59 10.35 1.71 7.95
C ASP A 59 9.26 1.36 6.94
N ILE A 60 8.04 1.17 7.45
CA ILE A 60 6.83 0.99 6.65
C ILE A 60 5.79 1.94 7.19
N GLY A 61 5.18 2.71 6.31
CA GLY A 61 4.23 3.76 6.66
C GLY A 61 3.04 3.83 5.71
N THR A 62 2.11 4.71 6.08
CA THR A 62 0.98 5.06 5.23
C THR A 62 0.83 6.57 5.07
N LYS A 63 0.16 6.99 3.99
CA LYS A 63 -0.22 8.40 3.82
C LYS A 63 -1.41 8.57 2.90
N TRP A 64 -2.22 9.59 3.21
CA TRP A 64 -3.20 10.12 2.28
C TRP A 64 -2.56 11.03 1.25
N TYR A 65 -3.01 10.92 0.02
CA TYR A 65 -2.79 11.93 -1.00
C TYR A 65 -4.05 12.04 -1.86
N ARG A 66 -4.75 13.17 -1.73
CA ARG A 66 -6.08 13.39 -2.31
C ARG A 66 -7.07 12.34 -1.79
N HIS A 67 -7.67 11.54 -2.68
CA HIS A 67 -8.63 10.47 -2.34
C HIS A 67 -7.99 9.07 -2.35
N TYR A 68 -6.66 9.02 -2.39
CA TYR A 68 -5.90 7.78 -2.36
C TYR A 68 -5.19 7.63 -1.02
N PHE A 69 -5.21 6.41 -0.51
CA PHE A 69 -4.42 6.00 0.65
C PHE A 69 -3.31 5.05 0.20
N TYR A 70 -2.07 5.36 0.57
CA TYR A 70 -0.90 4.62 0.12
C TYR A 70 -0.22 3.93 1.28
N PHE A 71 0.24 2.71 1.04
CA PHE A 71 1.27 2.07 1.85
C PHE A 71 2.61 2.19 1.14
N PHE A 72 3.65 2.49 1.91
CA PHE A 72 5.00 2.65 1.40
C PHE A 72 6.05 2.11 2.36
N SER A 73 7.19 1.76 1.79
CA SER A 73 8.39 1.33 2.49
C SER A 73 9.45 2.40 2.35
N THR A 74 10.12 2.73 3.43
CA THR A 74 11.31 3.57 3.45
C THR A 74 12.53 2.68 3.37
N TYR A 75 13.39 2.93 2.40
CA TYR A 75 14.62 2.19 2.17
C TYR A 75 15.82 3.03 2.57
N ALA A 76 16.80 2.42 3.24
CA ALA A 76 18.15 2.95 3.36
C ALA A 76 19.00 2.49 2.16
N CYS A 77 19.85 3.38 1.68
CA CYS A 77 20.82 3.15 0.59
C CYS A 77 22.23 3.34 1.15
N PRO A 78 22.89 2.27 1.62
CA PRO A 78 24.20 2.38 2.25
C PRO A 78 25.35 2.57 1.25
N ASP A 79 25.13 2.38 -0.06
CA ASP A 79 26.19 2.53 -1.06
C ASP A 79 26.72 3.97 -1.08
N PRO A 80 28.05 4.18 -1.02
CA PRO A 80 28.65 5.52 -1.05
C PRO A 80 28.32 6.34 -2.30
N ASN A 81 27.92 5.69 -3.40
CA ASN A 81 27.55 6.33 -4.65
C ASN A 81 26.03 6.45 -4.82
N ALA A 82 25.24 6.15 -3.78
CA ALA A 82 23.80 6.33 -3.83
C ALA A 82 23.45 7.81 -4.06
N LEU A 83 22.47 8.05 -4.95
CA LEU A 83 21.97 9.41 -5.24
C LEU A 83 21.36 10.09 -4.01
N SER A 84 20.85 9.29 -3.06
CA SER A 84 20.24 9.71 -1.81
C SER A 84 20.46 8.61 -0.76
N PRO A 85 20.67 8.95 0.52
CA PRO A 85 20.81 7.96 1.59
C PRO A 85 19.53 7.17 1.84
N THR A 86 18.37 7.70 1.44
CA THR A 86 17.07 7.02 1.59
C THR A 86 16.14 7.32 0.41
N PHE A 87 15.16 6.44 0.21
CA PHE A 87 14.01 6.70 -0.68
C PHE A 87 12.76 5.97 -0.19
N GLU A 88 11.59 6.42 -0.67
CA GLU A 88 10.32 5.73 -0.44
C GLU A 88 9.88 4.97 -1.69
N SER A 89 9.39 3.75 -1.50
CA SER A 89 8.71 2.97 -2.54
C SER A 89 7.29 2.63 -2.10
N LYS A 90 6.29 2.95 -2.94
CA LYS A 90 4.89 2.64 -2.65
C LYS A 90 4.56 1.26 -3.21
N PHE A 91 3.94 0.39 -2.41
CA PHE A 91 3.61 -0.97 -2.84
C PHE A 91 2.10 -1.22 -2.95
N ALA A 92 1.28 -0.57 -2.12
CA ALA A 92 -0.18 -0.68 -2.19
C ALA A 92 -0.86 0.71 -2.24
N ARG A 93 -1.97 0.78 -2.96
CA ARG A 93 -2.84 1.95 -3.04
C ARG A 93 -4.29 1.53 -2.90
N MET A 94 -5.00 2.17 -1.97
CA MET A 94 -6.45 2.13 -1.84
C MET A 94 -7.06 3.37 -2.49
N GLU A 95 -8.01 3.18 -3.39
CA GLU A 95 -8.82 4.24 -4.00
C GLU A 95 -10.25 4.11 -3.48
N TYR A 96 -10.78 5.18 -2.89
CA TYR A 96 -12.18 5.19 -2.49
C TYR A 96 -13.11 5.25 -3.71
N ILE A 97 -14.03 4.30 -3.81
CA ILE A 97 -14.96 4.19 -4.95
C ILE A 97 -16.42 4.41 -4.57
N GLY A 98 -16.71 4.74 -3.31
CA GLY A 98 -18.07 4.94 -2.79
C GLY A 98 -18.52 3.82 -1.85
N ASP A 99 -19.63 4.02 -1.14
CA ASP A 99 -20.27 3.02 -0.27
C ASP A 99 -19.32 2.31 0.71
N ALA A 100 -18.39 3.05 1.31
CA ALA A 100 -17.35 2.53 2.20
C ALA A 100 -16.47 1.43 1.57
N LYS A 101 -16.31 1.45 0.24
CA LYS A 101 -15.52 0.47 -0.52
C LYS A 101 -14.32 1.09 -1.20
N PHE A 102 -13.31 0.25 -1.38
CA PHE A 102 -12.03 0.60 -1.94
C PHE A 102 -11.64 -0.35 -3.08
N ALA A 103 -11.03 0.23 -4.11
CA ALA A 103 -10.25 -0.49 -5.09
C ALA A 103 -8.78 -0.55 -4.66
N LEU A 104 -8.14 -1.72 -4.79
CA LEU A 104 -6.74 -1.93 -4.48
C LEU A 104 -5.89 -2.05 -5.74
N TYR A 105 -4.76 -1.36 -5.70
CA TYR A 105 -3.78 -1.34 -6.76
C TYR A 105 -2.40 -1.66 -6.21
N PHE A 106 -1.62 -2.44 -6.95
CA PHE A 106 -0.20 -2.62 -6.69
C PHE A 106 0.63 -1.77 -7.64
N MET A 107 1.82 -1.36 -7.18
CA MET A 107 2.79 -0.66 -8.01
C MET A 107 3.63 -1.68 -8.79
N ARG A 108 3.57 -1.64 -10.12
CA ARG A 108 4.47 -2.43 -10.96
C ARG A 108 5.85 -1.75 -11.03
N HIS A 109 6.92 -2.53 -11.25
CA HIS A 109 8.30 -2.04 -11.38
C HIS A 109 8.51 -0.93 -12.44
N ASN A 110 7.56 -0.72 -13.34
CA ASN A 110 7.59 0.35 -14.35
C ASN A 110 6.85 1.63 -13.90
N GLY A 111 6.51 1.75 -12.61
CA GLY A 111 5.83 2.91 -12.03
C GLY A 111 4.33 3.00 -12.35
N LYS A 112 3.74 1.96 -12.95
CA LYS A 112 2.31 1.92 -13.25
C LYS A 112 1.53 1.21 -12.15
N TRP A 113 0.42 1.81 -11.73
CA TRP A 113 -0.56 1.19 -10.83
C TRP A 113 -1.45 0.22 -11.60
N VAL A 114 -1.57 -1.01 -11.09
CA VAL A 114 -2.43 -2.05 -11.67
C VAL A 114 -3.46 -2.47 -10.63
N GLY A 115 -4.74 -2.36 -10.98
CA GLY A 115 -5.86 -2.70 -10.10
C GLY A 115 -6.03 -4.22 -10.00
N ILE A 116 -6.19 -4.74 -8.79
CA ILE A 116 -6.41 -6.16 -8.50
C ILE A 116 -7.81 -6.40 -7.96
N TYR A 117 -8.27 -5.51 -7.08
CA TYR A 117 -9.57 -5.58 -6.41
C TYR A 117 -10.29 -4.24 -6.59
N ASP A 118 -11.61 -4.25 -6.72
CA ASP A 118 -12.38 -3.04 -7.05
C ASP A 118 -13.29 -2.56 -5.94
N ALA A 119 -13.73 -3.43 -5.03
CA ALA A 119 -14.86 -3.14 -4.15
C ALA A 119 -14.73 -3.89 -2.82
N LEU A 120 -13.64 -3.63 -2.10
CA LEU A 120 -13.37 -4.20 -0.78
C LEU A 120 -13.77 -3.25 0.34
N SER A 121 -14.27 -3.78 1.46
CA SER A 121 -14.35 -3.02 2.70
C SER A 121 -12.94 -2.66 3.22
N VAL A 122 -12.86 -1.83 4.27
CA VAL A 122 -11.58 -1.52 4.91
C VAL A 122 -10.91 -2.81 5.44
N ASP A 123 -11.64 -3.68 6.12
CA ASP A 123 -11.11 -4.95 6.66
C ASP A 123 -10.65 -5.91 5.56
N GLU A 124 -11.45 -6.05 4.50
CA GLU A 124 -11.06 -6.85 3.35
C GLU A 124 -9.81 -6.29 2.67
N SER A 125 -9.66 -4.97 2.65
CA SER A 125 -8.48 -4.31 2.10
C SER A 125 -7.23 -4.61 2.93
N MET A 126 -7.31 -4.50 4.25
CA MET A 126 -6.18 -4.82 5.14
C MET A 126 -5.77 -6.28 5.01
N LYS A 127 -6.75 -7.20 4.97
CA LYS A 127 -6.48 -8.62 4.77
C LYS A 127 -5.83 -8.91 3.42
N ALA A 128 -6.29 -8.27 2.34
CA ALA A 128 -5.69 -8.43 1.02
C ALA A 128 -4.24 -7.91 0.99
N ILE A 129 -3.97 -6.75 1.60
CA ILE A 129 -2.61 -6.18 1.69
C ILE A 129 -1.68 -7.08 2.51
N GLN A 130 -2.19 -7.74 3.54
CA GLN A 130 -1.43 -8.67 4.36
C GLN A 130 -1.07 -9.99 3.64
N ASP A 131 -2.07 -10.58 2.97
CA ASP A 131 -2.01 -11.99 2.55
C ASP A 131 -1.65 -12.16 1.05
N ASP A 132 -1.91 -11.15 0.21
CA ASP A 132 -1.68 -11.24 -1.23
C ASP A 132 -0.24 -10.86 -1.61
N SER A 133 0.44 -11.78 -2.31
CA SER A 133 1.80 -11.63 -2.84
C SER A 133 2.04 -10.42 -3.76
N TRP A 134 0.99 -9.75 -4.22
CA TRP A 134 1.14 -8.50 -4.99
C TRP A 134 1.50 -7.28 -4.13
N PHE A 135 1.21 -7.31 -2.83
CA PHE A 135 1.42 -6.18 -1.92
C PHE A 135 2.62 -6.41 -1.00
N VAL A 136 3.80 -6.51 -1.59
CA VAL A 136 5.04 -6.74 -0.84
C VAL A 136 5.75 -5.39 -0.62
N PRO A 137 6.09 -5.05 0.64
CA PRO A 137 6.94 -3.91 0.99
C PRO A 137 8.30 -3.87 0.30
#